data_AF-A0AAC8WZW1-F1
#
_entry.id   AF-A0AAC8WZW1-F1
#
_cell.length_a   1.000
_cell.length_b   1.000
_cell.length_c   1.000
_cell.angle_alpha   90.00
_cell.angle_beta   90.00
_cell.angle_gamma   90.00
#
_symmetry.space_group_name_H-M   'P 1'
#
loop_
_entity.id
_entity.type
_entity.pdbx_description
1 polymer ?
#
loop_
_entity_poly.entity_id
_entity_poly.type
_entity_poly.pdbx_seq_one_letter_code
_entity_poly.pdbx_strand_id
1 'polypeptide(L)'
;MTEVNLIHGWVLTYQDNADIVVAVNQAGNVAITYATKAFGEVQTLLFTITEDKIAILNLPFVFENLTILADKKEITFDVISIPG
;
A
#
# COMPACT_ATOMS: atom_id res chain seq x y z
N MET A 1 -8.20 -2.04 -11.49
CA MET A 1 -7.17 -2.36 -10.48
C MET A 1 -5.86 -1.87 -11.04
N THR A 2 -5.06 -1.20 -10.21
CA THR A 2 -3.77 -0.66 -10.60
C THR A 2 -2.70 -1.57 -10.03
N GLU A 3 -1.73 -1.91 -10.87
CA GLU A 3 -0.54 -2.68 -10.51
C GLU A 3 0.69 -1.80 -10.59
N VAL A 4 1.53 -1.88 -9.57
CA VAL A 4 2.80 -1.17 -9.49
C VAL A 4 3.91 -2.18 -9.26
N ASN A 5 4.82 -2.28 -10.22
CA ASN A 5 6.04 -3.06 -10.06
C ASN A 5 6.96 -2.35 -9.06
N LEU A 6 7.24 -3.03 -7.95
CA LEU A 6 8.15 -2.60 -6.91
C LEU A 6 9.52 -3.24 -7.11
N ILE A 7 10.47 -2.86 -6.26
CA ILE A 7 11.82 -3.42 -6.31
C ILE A 7 11.82 -4.92 -5.94
N HIS A 8 12.90 -5.62 -6.31
CA HIS A 8 13.09 -7.05 -6.04
C HIS A 8 11.99 -7.99 -6.57
N GLY A 9 11.25 -7.54 -7.59
CA GLY A 9 10.19 -8.31 -8.25
C GLY A 9 8.88 -8.35 -7.47
N TRP A 10 8.72 -7.51 -6.46
CA TRP A 10 7.45 -7.37 -5.75
C TRP A 10 6.42 -6.62 -6.60
N VAL A 11 5.16 -6.99 -6.47
CA VAL A 11 4.04 -6.31 -7.13
C VAL A 11 3.06 -5.82 -6.07
N LEU A 12 2.70 -4.55 -6.17
CA LEU A 12 1.62 -3.95 -5.39
C LEU A 12 0.39 -3.80 -6.27
N THR A 13 -0.73 -4.32 -5.79
CA THR A 13 -2.05 -4.20 -6.43
C THR A 13 -3.00 -3.46 -5.51
N TYR A 14 -3.76 -2.51 -6.06
CA TYR A 14 -4.82 -1.80 -5.33
C TYR A 14 -5.99 -1.44 -6.25
N GLN A 15 -7.14 -1.17 -5.67
CA GLN A 15 -8.32 -0.73 -6.44
C GLN A 15 -8.10 0.66 -7.03
N ASP A 16 -8.55 0.87 -8.27
CA ASP A 16 -8.40 2.16 -8.94
C ASP A 16 -9.18 3.22 -8.16
N ASN A 17 -8.44 4.09 -7.48
CA ASN A 17 -8.99 5.19 -6.72
C ASN A 17 -8.08 6.41 -6.95
N ALA A 18 -8.69 7.52 -7.36
CA ALA A 18 -7.99 8.77 -7.64
C ALA A 18 -7.26 9.33 -6.41
N ASP A 19 -7.65 8.90 -5.22
CA ASP A 19 -7.10 9.39 -3.95
C ASP A 19 -5.92 8.57 -3.43
N ILE A 20 -5.44 7.55 -4.16
CA ILE A 20 -4.28 6.73 -3.78
C ILE A 20 -3.04 7.20 -4.52
N VAL A 21 -2.00 7.53 -3.77
CA VAL A 21 -0.67 7.88 -4.27
C VAL A 21 0.34 6.88 -3.74
N VAL A 22 1.10 6.26 -4.65
CA VAL A 22 2.17 5.33 -4.31
C VAL A 22 3.52 5.98 -4.64
N ALA A 23 4.40 6.06 -3.66
CA ALA A 23 5.78 6.52 -3.83
C ALA A 23 6.76 5.41 -3.45
N VAL A 24 7.76 5.19 -4.31
CA VAL A 24 8.78 4.15 -4.15
C VAL A 24 10.15 4.75 -4.40
N ASN A 25 11.13 4.37 -3.61
CA ASN A 25 12.53 4.75 -3.84
C ASN A 25 13.44 3.54 -4.11
N GLN A 26 14.67 3.81 -4.55
CA GLN A 26 15.66 2.77 -4.85
C GLN A 26 16.13 1.98 -3.62
N ALA A 27 15.91 2.50 -2.41
CA ALA A 27 16.23 1.82 -1.16
C ALA A 27 15.13 0.84 -0.70
N GLY A 28 14.01 0.75 -1.43
CA GLY A 28 12.91 -0.15 -1.10
C GLY A 28 11.90 0.40 -0.12
N ASN A 29 11.95 1.70 0.18
CA ASN A 29 10.90 2.34 0.97
C ASN A 29 9.69 2.57 0.06
N VAL A 30 8.53 2.16 0.54
CA VAL A 30 7.25 2.31 -0.13
C VAL A 30 6.31 3.08 0.79
N ALA A 31 5.79 4.20 0.30
CA ALA A 31 4.74 4.97 0.96
C ALA A 31 3.48 4.91 0.11
N ILE A 32 2.38 4.46 0.72
CA ILE A 32 1.04 4.49 0.12
C ILE A 32 0.24 5.52 0.90
N THR A 33 -0.02 6.66 0.27
CA THR A 33 -0.81 7.75 0.84
C THR A 33 -2.21 7.69 0.25
N TYR A 34 -3.23 7.77 1.10
CA TYR A 34 -4.62 7.69 0.66
C TYR A 34 -5.51 8.55 1.54
N ALA A 35 -6.53 9.17 0.93
CA ALA A 35 -7.57 9.86 1.67
C ALA A 35 -8.63 8.85 2.16
N THR A 36 -8.99 8.91 3.44
CA THR A 36 -10.16 8.18 3.93
C THR A 36 -11.38 9.08 3.81
N LYS A 37 -12.53 8.51 3.44
CA LYS A 37 -13.81 9.25 3.48
C LYS A 37 -14.25 9.59 4.90
N ALA A 38 -13.69 8.92 5.91
CA ALA A 38 -13.84 9.30 7.31
C ALA A 38 -13.04 10.57 7.59
N PHE A 39 -13.72 11.72 7.60
CA PHE A 39 -13.19 13.03 8.00
C PHE A 39 -12.15 13.68 7.06
N GLY A 40 -11.91 13.12 5.87
CA GLY A 40 -10.97 13.69 4.91
C GLY A 40 -9.51 13.61 5.37
N GLU A 41 -9.22 12.71 6.30
CA GLU A 41 -7.86 12.51 6.80
C GLU A 41 -7.03 11.76 5.76
N VAL A 42 -5.84 12.31 5.48
CA VAL A 42 -4.84 11.66 4.64
C VAL A 42 -4.02 10.73 5.53
N GLN A 43 -4.08 9.44 5.22
CA GLN A 43 -3.32 8.40 5.92
C GLN A 43 -2.13 7.98 5.06
N THR A 44 -1.08 7.46 5.69
CA THR A 44 0.08 6.92 4.97
C THR A 44 0.51 5.59 5.58
N LEU A 45 0.39 4.53 4.78
CA LEU A 45 1.01 3.23 5.04
C LEU A 45 2.47 3.29 4.57
N LEU A 46 3.41 3.01 5.47
CA LEU A 46 4.83 3.03 5.18
C LEU A 46 5.43 1.67 5.47
N PHE A 47 6.17 1.13 4.51
CA PHE A 47 6.89 -0.13 4.68
C PHE A 47 8.16 -0.14 3.84
N THR A 48 9.06 -1.07 4.18
CA THR A 48 10.27 -1.33 3.41
C THR A 48 10.25 -2.74 2.86
N ILE A 49 10.78 -2.89 1.66
CA ILE A 49 10.87 -4.16 0.95
C ILE A 49 12.34 -4.48 0.72
N THR A 50 12.70 -5.72 1.00
CA THR A 50 13.93 -6.33 0.47
C THR A 50 13.57 -7.55 -0.36
N GLU A 51 14.58 -8.27 -0.85
CA GLU A 51 14.35 -9.48 -1.64
C GLU A 51 13.47 -10.52 -0.91
N ASP A 52 13.69 -10.70 0.39
CA ASP A 52 13.08 -11.78 1.17
C ASP A 52 12.02 -11.32 2.20
N LYS A 53 11.84 -10.02 2.42
CA LYS A 53 10.97 -9.54 3.50
C LYS A 53 10.30 -8.21 3.21
N ILE A 54 9.22 -7.98 3.94
CA ILE A 54 8.57 -6.68 4.11
C ILE A 54 8.61 -6.31 5.58
N ALA A 55 9.00 -5.07 5.89
CA ALA A 55 8.90 -4.51 7.23
C ALA A 55 7.94 -3.31 7.22
N ILE A 56 6.82 -3.45 7.93
CA ILE A 56 5.85 -2.36 8.07
C ILE A 56 6.38 -1.37 9.11
N LEU A 57 6.59 -0.13 8.69
CA LEU A 57 7.10 0.95 9.54
C LEU A 57 5.97 1.77 10.16
N ASN A 58 4.89 1.97 9.42
CA ASN A 58 3.69 2.64 9.90
C ASN A 58 2.46 1.95 9.33
N LEU A 59 1.59 1.47 10.22
CA LEU A 59 0.31 0.89 9.85
C LEU A 59 -0.81 1.83 10.35
N PRO A 60 -1.39 2.67 9.49
CA PRO A 60 -2.46 3.59 9.89
C PRO A 60 -3.67 2.83 10.44
N PHE A 61 -4.46 3.48 11.28
CA PHE A 61 -5.61 2.83 11.95
C PHE A 61 -6.77 2.51 11.01
N VAL A 62 -6.83 3.12 9.82
CA VAL A 62 -7.98 3.05 8.92
C VAL A 62 -7.53 2.57 7.55
N PHE A 63 -7.62 1.26 7.32
CA PHE A 63 -7.52 0.60 6.01
C PHE A 63 -8.40 -0.66 6.07
N GLU A 64 -8.86 -1.15 4.93
CA GLU A 64 -9.78 -2.30 4.90
C GLU A 64 -9.00 -3.59 5.01
N ASN A 65 -8.02 -3.73 4.13
CA ASN A 65 -7.20 -4.92 4.07
C ASN A 65 -5.79 -4.60 3.56
N LEU A 66 -4.81 -5.26 4.15
CA LEU A 66 -3.45 -5.36 3.65
C LEU A 66 -3.10 -6.85 3.62
N THR A 67 -3.01 -7.40 2.42
CA THR A 67 -2.62 -8.80 2.23
C THR A 67 -1.21 -8.85 1.66
N ILE A 68 -0.36 -9.67 2.27
CA ILE A 68 1.02 -9.89 1.82
C ILE A 68 1.23 -11.38 1.58
N LEU A 69 1.56 -11.75 0.34
CA LEU A 69 1.89 -13.11 -0.06
C LEU A 69 3.38 -13.17 -0.40
N ALA A 70 4.20 -13.48 0.60
CA ALA A 70 5.66 -13.41 0.47
C ALA A 70 6.24 -14.44 -0.50
N ASP A 71 5.62 -15.61 -0.61
CA ASP A 71 5.98 -16.67 -1.57
C ASP A 71 5.78 -16.23 -3.03
N LYS A 72 4.78 -15.37 -3.27
CA LYS A 72 4.46 -14.82 -4.60
C LYS A 72 5.04 -13.43 -4.85
N LYS A 73 5.61 -12.80 -3.82
CA LYS A 73 6.03 -11.39 -3.83
C LYS A 73 4.89 -10.44 -4.22
N GLU A 74 3.68 -10.71 -3.73
CA GLU A 74 2.49 -9.91 -4.00
C GLU A 74 2.03 -9.16 -2.75
N ILE A 75 1.63 -7.90 -2.93
CA ILE A 75 1.03 -7.05 -1.92
C ILE A 75 -0.31 -6.55 -2.47
N THR A 76 -1.38 -6.77 -1.74
CA THR A 76 -2.70 -6.21 -2.08
C THR A 76 -3.13 -5.24 -1.00
N PHE A 77 -3.56 -4.05 -1.42
CA PHE A 77 -4.00 -2.99 -0.54
C PHE A 77 -5.40 -2.50 -0.91
N ASP A 78 -6.30 -2.52 0.07
CA ASP A 78 -7.68 -2.03 -0.05
C ASP A 78 -7.96 -0.97 1.02
N VAL A 79 -8.63 0.10 0.60
CA VAL A 79 -9.08 1.20 1.47
C VAL A 79 -10.57 1.08 1.72
N ILE A 80 -10.98 1.34 2.97
CA ILE A 80 -12.38 1.35 3.35
C ILE A 80 -13.10 2.44 2.54
N SER A 81 -13.91 2.03 1.57
CA SER A 81 -14.89 2.92 0.95
C SER A 81 -16.15 2.90 1.78
N ILE A 82 -16.26 3.82 2.75
CA ILE A 82 -17.55 4.02 3.43
C ILE A 82 -18.52 4.64 2.39
N PRO A 83 -19.68 4.01 2.09
CA PRO A 83 -20.69 4.62 1.24
C PRO A 83 -21.14 5.94 1.86
N GLY A 84 -21.23 6.98 1.03
CA GLY A 84 -21.80 8.27 1.43
C GLY A 84 -23.32 8.26 1.44
#